data_AF-A0A382ZV43-F1
#
_entry.id   AF-A0A382ZV43-F1
#
_cell.length_a   1.000
_cell.length_b   1.000
_cell.length_c   1.000
_cell.angle_alpha   90.00
_cell.angle_beta   90.00
_cell.angle_gamma   90.00
#
_symmetry.space_group_name_H-M   'P 1'
#
loop_
_entity.id
_entity.type
_entity.pdbx_description
1 polymer ?
#
loop_
_entity_poly.entity_id
_entity_poly.type
_entity_poly.pdbx_seq_one_letter_code
_entity_poly.pdbx_strand_id
1 'polypeptide(L)'
;VIISIIVALWLFEKAGNVSKILLFPFEYIPGIDAESFKNGNELVWYWGVVAIFEAIVLTGLLGFLTRYYIGKKLVQLMDYVLLNVPLLGKIYGTVKQVNQAFASDKKSNFQQVVMVEFPRKGLYSIGFMTAEQVRTDEGESIISIFVPTTPNPTTGFLLV
;
A
#
# COMPACT_ATOMS: atom_id res chain seq x y z
N VAL A 1 -24.88 8.43 2.15
CA VAL A 1 -25.06 8.64 0.69
C VAL A 1 -25.22 10.11 0.34
N ILE A 2 -26.22 10.83 0.89
CA ILE A 2 -26.46 12.26 0.58
C ILE A 2 -25.24 13.14 0.91
N ILE A 3 -24.64 12.98 2.09
CA ILE A 3 -23.44 13.73 2.49
C ILE A 3 -22.27 13.49 1.54
N SER A 4 -22.07 12.24 1.10
CA SER A 4 -21.01 11.87 0.16
C SER A 4 -21.21 12.52 -1.21
N ILE A 5 -22.45 12.63 -1.68
CA ILE A 5 -22.79 13.30 -2.94
C ILE A 5 -22.53 14.81 -2.83
N ILE A 6 -22.93 15.44 -1.73
CA ILE A 6 -22.70 16.88 -1.49
C ILE A 6 -21.20 17.19 -1.48
N VAL A 7 -20.40 16.37 -0.78
CA VAL A 7 -18.94 16.54 -0.73
C VAL A 7 -18.30 16.31 -2.09
N ALA A 8 -18.76 15.31 -2.84
CA ALA A 8 -18.27 15.04 -4.20
C ALA A 8 -18.57 16.20 -5.15
N LEU A 9 -19.79 16.77 -5.11
CA LEU A 9 -20.16 17.92 -5.92
C LEU A 9 -19.36 19.17 -5.54
N TRP A 10 -19.15 19.42 -4.25
CA TRP A 10 -18.34 20.54 -3.77
C TRP A 10 -16.87 20.45 -4.20
N LEU A 11 -16.29 19.23 -4.16
CA LEU A 11 -14.94 18.99 -4.65
C LEU A 11 -14.83 19.14 -6.17
N PHE A 12 -15.84 18.67 -6.92
CA PHE A 12 -15.88 18.81 -8.38
C PHE A 12 -15.96 20.27 -8.81
N GLU A 13 -16.78 21.08 -8.14
CA GLU A 13 -16.87 22.51 -8.37
C GLU A 13 -15.55 23.22 -8.04
N LYS A 14 -14.87 22.80 -6.96
CA LYS A 14 -13.56 23.34 -6.61
C LYS A 14 -12.49 22.97 -7.64
N ALA A 15 -12.51 21.74 -8.14
CA ALA A 15 -11.62 21.28 -9.20
C ALA A 15 -11.82 22.05 -10.50
N GLY A 16 -13.07 22.32 -10.89
CA GLY A 16 -13.39 23.16 -12.05
C GLY A 16 -12.86 24.59 -11.92
N ASN A 17 -12.94 25.18 -10.73
CA ASN A 17 -12.36 26.50 -10.48
C ASN A 17 -10.83 26.50 -10.51
N VAL A 18 -10.20 25.41 -10.05
CA VAL A 18 -8.74 25.24 -10.11
C VAL A 18 -8.27 25.07 -11.55
N SER A 19 -8.98 24.28 -12.36
CA SER A 19 -8.69 24.12 -13.79
C SER A 19 -8.82 25.46 -14.54
N LYS A 20 -9.84 26.29 -14.25
CA LYS A 20 -9.92 27.66 -14.82
C LYS A 20 -8.72 28.54 -14.47
N ILE A 21 -8.20 28.46 -13.24
CA ILE A 21 -7.04 29.24 -12.82
C ILE A 21 -5.74 28.71 -13.47
N LEU A 22 -5.61 27.38 -13.60
CA LEU A 22 -4.48 26.73 -14.28
C LEU A 22 -4.49 26.95 -15.79
N LEU A 23 -5.68 27.02 -16.39
CA LEU A 23 -5.88 27.26 -17.81
C LEU A 23 -5.94 28.76 -18.17
N PHE A 24 -6.03 29.66 -17.18
CA PHE A 24 -6.01 31.12 -17.36
C PHE A 24 -4.91 31.66 -18.30
N PRO A 25 -3.63 31.23 -18.22
CA PRO A 25 -2.60 31.71 -19.16
C PRO A 25 -2.83 31.23 -20.60
N PHE A 26 -3.62 30.18 -20.80
CA PHE A 26 -3.96 29.66 -22.13
C PHE A 26 -5.19 30.36 -22.74
N GLU A 27 -6.04 31.00 -21.92
CA GLU A 27 -7.20 31.80 -22.38
C GLU A 27 -6.79 33.04 -23.20
N TYR A 28 -5.53 33.47 -23.09
CA TYR A 28 -4.95 34.59 -23.86
C TYR A 28 -4.32 34.17 -25.20
N ILE A 29 -4.36 32.89 -25.58
CA ILE A 29 -3.89 32.41 -26.88
C ILE A 29 -5.02 32.61 -27.92
N PRO A 30 -4.82 33.40 -28.99
CA PRO A 30 -5.87 33.66 -29.97
C PRO A 30 -6.31 32.35 -30.68
N GLY A 31 -7.62 32.08 -30.71
CA GLY A 31 -8.22 30.85 -31.27
C GLY A 31 -8.97 29.96 -30.27
N ILE A 32 -9.15 30.41 -29.02
CA ILE A 32 -9.83 29.68 -27.93
C ILE A 32 -11.08 30.45 -27.47
N ASP A 33 -11.99 30.72 -28.40
CA ASP A 33 -13.33 31.19 -28.14
C ASP A 33 -14.34 30.04 -28.31
N ALA A 34 -15.46 30.09 -27.58
CA ALA A 34 -16.53 29.10 -27.69
C ALA A 34 -17.12 28.98 -29.11
N GLU A 35 -16.82 29.94 -30.01
CA GLU A 35 -17.13 29.87 -31.44
C GLU A 35 -16.18 28.97 -32.24
N SER A 36 -14.89 28.88 -31.87
CA SER A 36 -13.94 27.93 -32.48
C SER A 36 -14.29 26.47 -32.19
N PHE A 37 -15.03 26.19 -31.11
CA PHE A 37 -15.59 24.84 -30.84
C PHE A 37 -16.58 24.37 -31.91
N LYS A 38 -17.22 25.31 -32.63
CA LYS A 38 -18.24 25.01 -33.64
C LYS A 38 -17.64 24.88 -35.04
N ASN A 39 -16.48 25.48 -35.27
CA ASN A 39 -15.76 25.46 -36.55
C ASN A 39 -14.56 24.53 -36.42
N GLY A 40 -14.71 23.26 -36.82
CA GLY A 40 -13.75 22.17 -36.60
C GLY A 40 -12.32 22.41 -37.11
N ASN A 41 -11.53 23.17 -36.36
CA ASN A 41 -10.12 23.41 -36.58
C ASN A 41 -9.29 22.40 -35.77
N GLU A 42 -8.24 21.82 -36.37
CA GLU A 42 -7.40 20.78 -35.75
C GLU A 42 -6.73 21.23 -34.43
N LEU A 43 -6.52 22.54 -34.24
CA LEU A 43 -6.04 23.08 -32.97
C LEU A 43 -6.96 22.77 -31.78
N VAL A 44 -8.28 22.67 -31.99
CA VAL A 44 -9.27 22.45 -30.93
C VAL A 44 -9.15 21.06 -30.30
N TRP A 45 -8.74 20.06 -31.09
CA TRP A 45 -8.58 18.69 -30.60
C TRP A 45 -7.42 18.55 -29.60
N TYR A 46 -6.30 19.24 -29.84
CA TYR A 46 -5.15 19.26 -28.92
C TYR A 46 -5.53 19.81 -27.55
N TRP A 47 -6.32 20.89 -27.50
CA TRP A 47 -6.77 21.48 -26.24
C TRP A 47 -7.75 20.57 -25.48
N GLY A 48 -8.63 19.87 -26.19
CA GLY A 48 -9.51 18.86 -25.58
C GLY A 48 -8.72 17.73 -24.91
N VAL A 49 -7.64 17.27 -25.55
CA VAL A 49 -6.76 16.23 -24.99
C VAL A 49 -6.02 16.74 -23.74
N VAL A 50 -5.54 17.99 -23.76
CA VAL A 50 -4.86 18.61 -22.60
C VAL A 50 -5.82 18.74 -21.41
N ALA A 51 -7.06 19.17 -21.63
CA ALA A 51 -8.06 19.29 -20.56
C ALA A 51 -8.44 17.94 -19.94
N ILE A 52 -8.58 16.89 -20.76
CA ILE A 52 -8.84 15.53 -20.26
C ILE A 52 -7.65 15.02 -19.44
N PHE A 53 -6.43 15.25 -19.92
CA PHE A 53 -5.21 14.85 -19.21
C PHE A 53 -5.09 15.56 -17.85
N GLU A 54 -5.32 16.87 -17.81
CA GLU A 54 -5.36 17.67 -16.57
C GLU A 54 -6.39 17.10 -15.59
N ALA A 55 -7.61 16.84 -16.05
CA ALA A 55 -8.69 16.31 -15.21
C ALA A 55 -8.34 14.95 -14.59
N ILE A 56 -7.71 14.06 -15.36
CA ILE A 56 -7.23 12.75 -14.88
C ILE A 56 -6.15 12.96 -13.81
N VAL A 57 -5.17 13.82 -14.06
CA VAL A 57 -4.06 14.08 -13.14
C VAL A 57 -4.57 14.70 -11.84
N LEU A 58 -5.41 15.72 -11.90
CA LEU A 58 -5.96 16.39 -10.71
C LEU A 58 -6.85 15.46 -9.90
N THR A 59 -7.72 14.69 -10.54
CA THR A 59 -8.59 13.72 -9.86
C THR A 59 -7.77 12.58 -9.26
N GLY A 60 -6.75 12.11 -9.95
CA GLY A 60 -5.79 11.12 -9.46
C GLY A 60 -5.02 11.62 -8.24
N LEU A 61 -4.49 12.85 -8.29
CA LEU A 61 -3.80 13.52 -7.18
C LEU A 61 -4.72 13.70 -5.97
N LEU A 62 -5.95 14.15 -6.20
CA LEU A 62 -6.94 14.32 -5.13
C LEU A 62 -7.29 12.97 -4.48
N GLY A 63 -7.47 11.92 -5.28
CA GLY A 63 -7.70 10.56 -4.81
C GLY A 63 -6.50 10.02 -4.02
N PHE A 64 -5.29 10.26 -4.50
CA PHE A 64 -4.05 9.87 -3.83
C PHE A 64 -3.91 10.59 -2.47
N LEU A 65 -4.11 11.90 -2.43
CA LEU A 65 -4.00 12.70 -1.22
C LEU A 65 -5.07 12.31 -0.19
N THR A 66 -6.29 12.05 -0.65
CA THR A 66 -7.39 11.53 0.17
C THR A 66 -7.02 10.18 0.78
N ARG A 67 -6.49 9.25 -0.02
CA ARG A 67 -6.09 7.93 0.48
C ARG A 67 -4.90 8.02 1.44
N TYR A 68 -3.92 8.87 1.16
CA TYR A 68 -2.69 8.98 1.94
C TYR A 68 -2.90 9.68 3.28
N TYR A 69 -3.56 10.84 3.28
CA TYR A 69 -3.67 11.67 4.49
C TYR A 69 -4.97 11.42 5.26
N ILE A 70 -6.12 11.46 4.57
CA ILE A 70 -7.44 11.29 5.20
C ILE A 70 -7.66 9.82 5.56
N GLY A 71 -7.28 8.89 4.69
CA GLY A 71 -7.40 7.45 4.95
C GLY A 71 -6.68 7.01 6.23
N LYS A 72 -5.42 7.42 6.41
CA LYS A 72 -4.64 7.08 7.61
C LYS A 72 -5.24 7.70 8.88
N LYS A 73 -5.65 8.97 8.84
CA LYS A 73 -6.29 9.68 9.96
C LYS A 73 -7.63 9.06 10.35
N LEU A 74 -8.45 8.68 9.36
CA LEU A 74 -9.76 8.05 9.58
C LEU A 74 -9.60 6.69 10.26
N VAL A 75 -8.66 5.85 9.79
CA VAL A 75 -8.38 4.55 10.39
C VAL A 75 -7.91 4.70 11.84
N GLN A 76 -7.02 5.66 12.12
CA GLN A 76 -6.57 5.94 13.48
C GLN A 76 -7.70 6.41 14.40
N LEU A 77 -8.61 7.24 13.88
CA LEU A 77 -9.79 7.69 14.63
C LEU A 77 -10.75 6.53 14.92
N MET A 78 -11.01 5.67 13.94
CA MET A 78 -11.84 4.48 14.11
C MET A 78 -11.25 3.53 15.15
N ASP A 79 -9.95 3.25 15.07
CA ASP A 79 -9.25 2.44 16.07
C ASP A 79 -9.41 3.03 17.47
N TYR A 80 -9.22 4.35 17.63
CA TYR A 80 -9.38 5.03 18.91
C TYR A 80 -10.81 4.95 19.46
N VAL A 81 -11.81 5.19 18.63
CA VAL A 81 -13.23 5.12 19.04
C VAL A 81 -13.61 3.69 19.44
N LEU A 82 -13.21 2.70 18.65
CA LEU A 82 -13.54 1.29 18.89
C LEU A 82 -12.86 0.74 20.15
N LEU A 83 -11.60 1.13 20.41
CA LEU A 83 -10.85 0.68 21.58
C LEU A 83 -11.34 1.28 22.90
N ASN A 84 -11.93 2.47 22.87
CA ASN A 84 -12.50 3.11 24.05
C ASN A 84 -13.87 2.54 24.48
N VAL A 85 -14.50 1.70 23.64
CA VAL A 85 -15.74 1.03 24.01
C VAL A 85 -15.42 -0.34 24.64
N PRO A 86 -15.71 -0.56 25.93
CA PRO A 86 -15.19 -1.67 26.74
C PRO A 86 -15.58 -3.10 26.28
N LEU A 87 -16.48 -3.23 25.29
CA LEU A 87 -16.85 -4.51 24.67
C LEU A 87 -16.37 -4.63 23.21
N LEU A 88 -16.51 -3.57 22.40
CA LEU A 88 -16.10 -3.59 20.99
C LEU A 88 -14.57 -3.64 20.81
N GLY A 89 -13.80 -3.04 21.73
CA GLY A 89 -12.35 -3.06 21.67
C GLY A 89 -11.75 -4.47 21.72
N LYS A 90 -12.38 -5.40 22.47
CA LYS A 90 -11.92 -6.80 22.55
C LYS A 90 -12.16 -7.56 21.24
N ILE A 91 -13.35 -7.43 20.66
CA ILE A 91 -13.71 -8.11 19.40
C ILE A 91 -12.89 -7.55 18.24
N TYR A 92 -12.85 -6.23 18.10
CA TYR A 92 -12.10 -5.55 17.05
C TYR A 92 -10.59 -5.78 17.19
N GLY A 93 -10.07 -5.79 18.42
CA GLY A 93 -8.67 -6.11 18.71
C GLY A 93 -8.27 -7.51 18.23
N THR A 94 -9.09 -8.53 18.49
CA THR A 94 -8.84 -9.89 18.01
C THR A 94 -8.88 -9.97 16.48
N VAL A 95 -9.89 -9.36 15.84
CA VAL A 95 -10.00 -9.32 14.36
C VAL A 95 -8.80 -8.58 13.74
N LYS A 96 -8.36 -7.50 14.36
CA LYS A 96 -7.19 -6.74 13.92
C LYS A 96 -5.91 -7.53 14.05
N GLN A 97 -5.70 -8.27 15.14
CA GLN A 97 -4.53 -9.14 15.32
C GLN A 97 -4.50 -10.25 14.25
N VAL A 98 -5.65 -10.87 13.96
CA VAL A 98 -5.78 -11.88 12.91
C VAL A 98 -5.44 -11.27 11.54
N ASN A 99 -6.05 -10.14 11.19
CA ASN A 99 -5.75 -9.43 9.94
C ASN A 99 -4.28 -8.99 9.85
N GLN A 100 -3.68 -8.57 10.97
CA GLN A 100 -2.27 -8.19 11.02
C GLN A 100 -1.35 -9.40 10.83
N ALA A 101 -1.67 -10.56 11.39
CA ALA A 101 -0.94 -11.80 11.15
C ALA A 101 -0.95 -12.15 9.65
N PHE A 102 -2.15 -12.22 9.05
CA PHE A 102 -2.31 -12.53 7.63
C PHE A 102 -1.74 -11.46 6.68
N ALA A 103 -1.78 -10.18 7.06
CA ALA A 103 -1.17 -9.10 6.27
C ALA A 103 0.36 -9.05 6.41
N SER A 104 0.91 -9.57 7.52
CA SER A 104 2.36 -9.64 7.77
C SER A 104 3.02 -10.86 7.12
N ASP A 105 2.24 -11.87 6.71
CA ASP A 105 2.72 -13.10 6.08
C ASP A 105 3.38 -12.93 4.70
N LYS A 106 3.50 -11.70 4.16
CA LYS A 106 4.37 -11.44 3.01
C LYS A 106 5.86 -11.27 3.36
N LYS A 107 6.23 -11.29 4.64
CA LYS A 107 7.62 -11.56 5.06
C LYS A 107 7.71 -12.99 5.57
N SER A 108 7.79 -13.94 4.64
CA SER A 108 8.36 -15.26 4.94
C SER A 108 9.74 -15.01 5.56
N ASN A 109 9.88 -15.20 6.87
CA ASN A 109 11.17 -15.21 7.57
C ASN A 109 11.90 -16.56 7.41
N PHE A 110 11.38 -17.46 6.56
CA PHE A 110 12.09 -18.61 6.01
C PHE A 110 12.49 -18.27 4.57
N GLN A 111 13.57 -17.53 4.40
CA GLN A 111 13.95 -17.02 3.08
C GLN A 111 14.80 -18.00 2.28
N GLN A 112 15.32 -19.06 2.90
CA GLN A 112 16.20 -19.99 2.19
C GLN A 112 16.10 -21.42 2.71
N VAL A 113 15.87 -22.35 1.79
CA VAL A 113 16.01 -23.80 2.01
C VAL A 113 17.46 -24.16 1.75
N VAL A 114 18.09 -24.87 2.68
CA VAL A 114 19.49 -25.29 2.60
C VAL A 114 19.61 -26.79 2.81
N MET A 115 20.68 -27.38 2.27
CA MET A 115 21.04 -28.76 2.52
C MET A 115 22.19 -28.79 3.52
N VAL A 116 21.97 -29.43 4.66
CA VAL A 116 22.94 -29.48 5.76
C VAL A 116 23.34 -30.91 6.07
N GLU A 117 24.60 -31.11 6.39
CA GLU A 117 25.13 -32.43 6.76
C GLU A 117 24.73 -32.73 8.22
N PHE A 118 23.68 -33.53 8.40
CA PHE A 118 23.09 -33.86 9.70
C PHE A 118 22.33 -35.20 9.60
N PRO A 119 22.41 -36.09 10.62
CA PRO A 119 23.10 -35.94 11.90
C PRO A 119 24.55 -36.45 11.91
N ARG A 120 25.04 -37.02 10.80
CA ARG A 120 26.40 -37.56 10.70
C ARG A 120 27.00 -37.30 9.33
N LYS A 121 28.33 -37.41 9.24
CA LYS A 121 29.06 -37.19 7.99
C LYS A 121 28.57 -38.12 6.86
N GLY A 122 28.44 -37.56 5.66
CA GLY A 122 27.92 -38.21 4.46
C GLY A 122 26.39 -38.28 4.35
N LEU A 123 25.63 -37.76 5.33
CA LEU A 123 24.17 -37.70 5.28
C LEU A 123 23.67 -36.26 5.29
N TYR A 124 22.81 -35.94 4.32
CA TYR A 124 22.28 -34.60 4.14
C TYR A 124 20.79 -34.53 4.46
N SER A 125 20.41 -33.49 5.17
CA SER A 125 19.04 -33.16 5.56
C SER A 125 18.66 -31.79 5.00
N ILE A 126 17.37 -31.61 4.72
CA ILE A 126 16.83 -30.30 4.33
C ILE A 126 16.62 -29.47 5.59
N GLY A 127 17.12 -28.24 5.59
CA GLY A 127 16.92 -27.27 6.66
C GLY A 127 16.42 -25.93 6.12
N PHE A 128 15.84 -25.14 7.01
CA PHE A 128 15.38 -23.78 6.73
C PHE A 128 16.26 -22.79 7.48
N MET A 129 16.91 -21.88 6.75
CA MET A 129 17.67 -20.80 7.34
C MET A 129 16.72 -19.84 8.05
N THR A 130 16.97 -19.57 9.33
CA THR A 130 16.25 -18.52 10.05
C THR A 130 16.97 -17.19 9.83
N ALA A 131 16.24 -16.07 9.86
CA ALA A 131 16.80 -14.74 9.62
C ALA A 131 17.69 -14.23 10.78
N GLU A 132 17.87 -15.02 11.83
CA GLU A 132 18.61 -14.65 13.02
C GLU A 132 20.09 -15.03 12.88
N GLN A 133 20.94 -14.02 12.64
CA GLN A 133 22.37 -14.15 12.86
C GLN A 133 22.63 -14.08 14.36
N VAL A 134 23.10 -15.17 14.94
CA VAL A 134 23.55 -15.18 16.33
C VAL A 134 25.01 -14.71 16.31
N ARG A 135 25.37 -13.82 17.23
CA ARG A 135 26.77 -13.41 17.42
C ARG A 135 27.32 -14.21 18.58
N THR A 136 28.44 -14.90 18.37
CA THR A 136 29.16 -15.54 19.48
C THR A 136 29.88 -14.49 20.31
N ASP A 137 30.22 -14.85 21.56
CA ASP A 137 31.03 -14.00 22.44
C ASP A 137 32.42 -13.68 21.83
N GLU A 138 32.85 -14.47 20.85
CA GLU A 138 34.10 -14.35 20.09
C GLU A 138 33.96 -13.42 18.86
N GLY A 139 32.76 -12.88 18.60
CA GLY A 139 32.49 -11.94 17.51
C GLY A 139 32.22 -12.60 16.16
N GLU A 140 32.09 -13.92 16.10
CA GLU A 140 31.75 -14.64 14.88
C GLU A 140 30.24 -14.55 14.61
N SER A 141 29.88 -14.37 13.34
CA SER A 141 28.48 -14.39 12.90
C SER A 141 28.11 -15.80 12.46
N ILE A 142 27.22 -16.44 13.21
CA ILE A 142 26.73 -17.79 12.91
C ILE A 142 25.26 -17.72 12.45
N ILE A 143 24.89 -18.66 11.59
CA ILE A 143 23.57 -18.72 10.96
C ILE A 143 22.81 -19.89 11.58
N SER A 144 21.61 -19.61 12.08
CA SER A 144 20.74 -20.65 12.62
C SER A 144 19.95 -21.37 11.51
N ILE A 145 19.95 -22.69 11.52
CA ILE A 145 19.26 -23.55 10.54
C ILE A 145 18.32 -24.51 11.28
N PHE A 146 17.03 -24.46 10.95
CA PHE A 146 16.03 -25.39 11.49
C PHE A 146 15.83 -26.60 10.57
N VAL A 147 16.12 -27.80 11.07
CA VAL A 147 15.92 -29.08 10.38
C VAL A 147 14.63 -29.73 10.90
N PRO A 148 13.52 -29.72 10.13
CA PRO A 148 12.26 -30.32 10.57
C PRO A 148 12.36 -31.85 10.60
N THR A 149 11.49 -32.47 11.40
CA THR A 149 11.24 -33.91 11.33
C THR A 149 9.98 -34.19 10.53
N THR A 150 10.00 -35.26 9.73
CA THR A 150 8.81 -35.76 9.04
C THR A 150 8.08 -36.76 9.93
N PRO A 151 6.73 -36.80 9.92
CA PRO A 151 5.82 -36.03 9.06
C PRO A 151 5.39 -34.68 9.64
N ASN A 152 5.72 -34.38 10.90
CA ASN A 152 5.24 -33.19 11.59
C ASN A 152 6.30 -32.05 11.62
N PRO A 153 6.23 -31.07 10.69
CA PRO A 153 7.25 -30.04 10.51
C PRO A 153 7.27 -28.99 11.62
N THR A 154 6.42 -29.13 12.65
CA THR A 154 6.43 -28.28 13.84
C THR A 154 7.51 -28.66 14.85
N THR A 155 8.16 -29.82 14.65
CA THR A 155 9.22 -30.35 15.53
C THR A 155 10.49 -30.60 14.72
N GLY A 156 11.66 -30.36 15.31
CA GLY A 156 12.92 -30.42 14.59
C GLY A 156 14.13 -30.12 15.45
N PHE A 157 15.29 -30.03 14.81
CA PHE A 157 16.56 -29.65 15.41
C PHE A 157 16.95 -28.25 14.95
N LEU A 158 17.46 -27.42 15.86
CA LEU A 158 18.07 -26.15 15.53
C LEU A 158 19.59 -26.33 15.53
N LEU A 159 20.21 -26.06 14.39
CA LEU A 159 21.67 -26.06 14.20
C LEU A 159 22.13 -24.60 14.25
N VAL A 160 23.20 -24.32 15.00
CA VAL A 160 23.75 -22.99 15.26
C VAL A 160 25.26 -23.06 15.13
#